data_AF-A0A925ZKB5-F1
#
_entry.id   AF-A0A925ZKB5-F1
#
_cell.length_a   1.000
_cell.length_b   1.000
_cell.length_c   1.000
_cell.angle_alpha   90.00
_cell.angle_beta   90.00
_cell.angle_gamma   90.00
#
_symmetry.space_group_name_H-M   'P 1'
#
loop_
_entity.id
_entity.type
_entity.pdbx_description
1 polymer ?
#
loop_
_entity_poly.entity_id
_entity_poly.type
_entity_poly.pdbx_seq_one_letter_code
_entity_poly.pdbx_strand_id
1 'polypeptide(L)'
;MIAIEPSRALFERTTERLAAYFGLPSLDPALSWQRAGRIIAARLVLALAREQLVDAELRGGALVLAGGTALPLRSVRALELHDPELTEPRASVLEHPVSAWQQLAASIALPEGARERIATELADGVPRLALAVWVAAMRQRHRGLIMRPYPSPLDGEDLVVVGHPWHPMAKTRLGLGWAENLRHAPELFGVAPIAAIELPSADVHVHGDAIELLRPWLGAPAPEHVRIPVHRAQLARLL
;
A
#
# COMPACT_ATOMS: atom_id res chain seq x y z
N MET A 1 7.64 1.37 -21.38
CA MET A 1 7.72 0.00 -20.82
C MET A 1 8.11 0.13 -19.34
N ILE A 2 7.15 0.03 -18.43
CA ILE A 2 7.41 0.17 -16.98
C ILE A 2 8.19 -1.08 -16.54
N ALA A 3 9.40 -0.91 -16.00
CA ALA A 3 10.26 -2.03 -15.62
C ALA A 3 9.70 -2.72 -14.36
N ILE A 4 8.85 -3.73 -14.56
CA ILE A 4 8.26 -4.54 -13.47
C ILE A 4 9.31 -5.51 -12.89
N GLU A 5 10.25 -5.98 -13.71
CA GLU A 5 11.18 -7.06 -13.38
C GLU A 5 12.25 -6.72 -12.33
N PRO A 6 12.87 -5.52 -12.31
CA PRO A 6 13.81 -5.12 -11.25
C PRO A 6 13.17 -5.10 -9.86
N SER A 7 11.86 -4.84 -9.78
CA SER A 7 11.14 -4.73 -8.51
C SER A 7 10.87 -6.08 -7.86
N ARG A 8 10.64 -7.14 -8.66
CA ARG A 8 10.41 -8.49 -8.14
C ARG A 8 11.67 -9.09 -7.52
N ALA A 9 12.80 -9.03 -8.23
CA ALA A 9 14.07 -9.55 -7.72
C ALA A 9 14.53 -8.81 -6.46
N LEU A 10 14.29 -7.50 -6.38
CA LEU A 10 14.56 -6.71 -5.18
C LEU A 10 13.66 -7.13 -4.01
N PHE A 11 12.38 -7.37 -4.27
CA PHE A 11 11.44 -7.88 -3.28
C PHE A 11 11.89 -9.25 -2.75
N GLU A 12 12.21 -10.21 -3.62
CA GLU A 12 12.65 -11.56 -3.24
C GLU A 12 13.90 -11.51 -2.34
N ARG A 13 14.95 -10.79 -2.77
CA ARG A 13 16.16 -10.57 -1.94
C ARG A 13 15.86 -9.91 -0.60
N THR A 14 14.88 -9.00 -0.57
CA THR A 14 14.50 -8.32 0.68
C THR A 14 13.81 -9.27 1.64
N THR A 15 12.87 -10.08 1.16
CA THR A 15 12.19 -11.08 1.99
C THR A 15 13.16 -12.11 2.54
N GLU A 16 14.13 -12.56 1.74
CA GLU A 16 15.19 -13.46 2.19
C GLU A 16 16.04 -12.83 3.31
N ARG A 17 16.48 -11.58 3.13
CA ARG A 17 17.28 -10.86 4.14
C ARG A 17 16.49 -10.63 5.42
N LEU A 18 15.20 -10.31 5.33
CA LEU A 18 14.33 -10.13 6.49
C LEU A 18 14.15 -11.45 7.24
N ALA A 19 13.87 -12.55 6.53
CA ALA A 19 13.74 -13.87 7.14
C ALA A 19 15.03 -14.27 7.87
N ALA A 20 16.19 -14.07 7.22
CA ALA A 20 17.50 -14.33 7.82
C ALA A 20 17.77 -13.44 9.05
N TYR A 21 17.45 -12.14 8.99
CA TYR A 21 17.61 -11.21 10.10
C TYR A 21 16.84 -11.65 11.35
N PHE A 22 15.63 -12.18 11.19
CA PHE A 22 14.82 -12.69 12.28
C PHE A 22 15.14 -14.14 12.67
N GLY A 23 16.04 -14.83 11.95
CA GLY A 23 16.34 -16.25 12.17
C GLY A 23 15.15 -17.16 11.88
N LEU A 24 14.28 -16.78 10.95
CA LEU A 24 13.04 -17.49 10.63
C LEU A 24 13.14 -18.19 9.26
N PRO A 25 12.48 -19.35 9.09
CA PRO A 25 12.29 -19.93 7.76
C PRO A 25 11.56 -18.94 6.85
N SER A 26 12.08 -18.72 5.65
CA SER A 26 11.43 -17.84 4.68
C SER A 26 10.13 -18.48 4.16
N LEU A 27 9.10 -17.66 3.99
CA LEU A 27 7.92 -18.03 3.20
C LEU A 27 8.20 -17.79 1.72
N ASP A 28 7.50 -18.53 0.85
CA ASP A 28 7.59 -18.32 -0.60
C ASP A 28 7.18 -16.88 -0.97
N PRO A 29 8.12 -16.04 -1.45
CA PRO A 29 7.84 -14.67 -1.83
C PRO A 29 6.91 -14.60 -3.05
N ALA A 30 6.95 -15.59 -3.95
CA ALA A 30 6.15 -15.60 -5.18
C ALA A 30 4.64 -15.61 -4.88
N LEU A 31 4.22 -16.33 -3.84
CA LEU A 31 2.82 -16.37 -3.42
C LEU A 31 2.33 -15.00 -2.94
N SER A 32 3.15 -14.28 -2.18
CA SER A 32 2.79 -12.94 -1.68
C SER A 32 2.75 -11.91 -2.82
N TRP A 33 3.67 -12.02 -3.77
CA TRP A 33 3.68 -11.22 -5.00
C TRP A 33 2.41 -11.43 -5.83
N GLN A 34 2.10 -12.70 -6.14
CA GLN A 34 0.90 -13.05 -6.92
C GLN A 34 -0.37 -12.59 -6.21
N ARG A 35 -0.47 -12.83 -4.91
CA ARG A 35 -1.63 -12.40 -4.11
C ARG A 35 -1.80 -10.88 -4.13
N ALA A 36 -0.72 -10.11 -4.00
CA ALA A 36 -0.78 -8.66 -4.09
C ALA A 36 -1.27 -8.18 -5.47
N GLY A 37 -0.74 -8.76 -6.55
CA GLY A 37 -1.19 -8.48 -7.90
C GLY A 37 -2.69 -8.72 -8.09
N ARG A 38 -3.18 -9.89 -7.65
CA ARG A 38 -4.59 -10.26 -7.71
C ARG A 38 -5.49 -9.35 -6.88
N ILE A 39 -5.08 -8.97 -5.67
CA ILE A 39 -5.84 -8.03 -4.82
C ILE A 39 -6.00 -6.69 -5.53
N ILE A 40 -4.91 -6.14 -6.05
CA ILE A 40 -4.94 -4.82 -6.73
C ILE A 40 -5.77 -4.90 -8.00
N ALA A 41 -5.59 -5.94 -8.83
CA ALA A 41 -6.34 -6.13 -10.06
C ALA A 41 -7.85 -6.27 -9.78
N ALA A 42 -8.23 -7.09 -8.81
CA ALA A 42 -9.63 -7.25 -8.43
C ALA A 42 -10.25 -5.93 -7.92
N ARG A 43 -9.53 -5.19 -7.08
CA ARG A 43 -9.97 -3.86 -6.61
C ARG A 43 -10.10 -2.86 -7.75
N LEU A 44 -9.21 -2.93 -8.75
CA LEU A 44 -9.27 -2.07 -9.92
C LEU A 44 -10.56 -2.34 -10.69
N VAL A 45 -10.84 -3.60 -11.01
CA VAL A 45 -12.09 -3.98 -11.72
C VAL A 45 -13.32 -3.55 -10.93
N LEU A 46 -13.36 -3.84 -9.63
CA LEU A 46 -14.49 -3.46 -8.77
C LEU A 46 -14.66 -1.93 -8.70
N ALA A 47 -13.57 -1.17 -8.60
CA ALA A 47 -13.64 0.28 -8.60
C ALA A 47 -14.16 0.81 -9.94
N LEU A 48 -13.60 0.36 -11.07
CA LEU A 48 -14.04 0.81 -12.40
C LEU A 48 -15.52 0.49 -12.65
N ALA A 49 -15.98 -0.70 -12.27
CA ALA A 49 -17.38 -1.08 -12.42
C ALA A 49 -18.31 -0.26 -11.50
N ARG A 50 -17.92 -0.07 -10.23
CA ARG A 50 -18.70 0.73 -9.27
C ARG A 50 -18.85 2.19 -9.72
N GLU A 51 -17.77 2.78 -10.22
CA GLU A 51 -17.78 4.15 -10.74
C GLU A 51 -18.34 4.25 -12.18
N GLN A 52 -18.90 3.16 -12.72
CA GLN A 52 -19.49 3.10 -14.07
C GLN A 52 -18.53 3.53 -15.19
N LEU A 53 -17.22 3.30 -15.01
CA LEU A 53 -16.20 3.57 -16.00
C LEU A 53 -16.04 2.42 -17.01
N VAL A 54 -16.53 1.23 -16.65
CA VAL A 54 -16.63 0.06 -17.53
C VAL A 54 -17.99 -0.59 -17.33
N ASP A 55 -18.55 -1.12 -18.42
CA ASP A 55 -19.78 -1.91 -18.35
C ASP A 55 -19.50 -3.24 -17.65
N ALA A 56 -20.30 -3.54 -16.64
CA ALA A 56 -20.19 -4.77 -15.86
C ALA A 56 -21.55 -5.25 -15.37
N GLU A 57 -21.75 -6.56 -15.34
CA GLU A 57 -22.94 -7.20 -14.79
C GLU A 57 -22.58 -8.27 -13.76
N LEU A 58 -23.39 -8.41 -12.71
CA LEU A 58 -23.28 -9.53 -11.79
C LEU A 58 -24.00 -10.75 -12.39
N ARG A 59 -23.26 -11.80 -12.71
CA ARG A 59 -23.82 -13.02 -13.31
C ARG A 59 -23.15 -14.26 -12.72
N GLY A 60 -23.96 -15.19 -12.21
CA GLY A 60 -23.47 -16.49 -11.75
C GLY A 60 -22.42 -16.43 -10.65
N GLY A 61 -22.46 -15.41 -9.79
CA GLY A 61 -21.45 -15.21 -8.73
C GLY A 61 -20.14 -14.59 -9.22
N ALA A 62 -20.11 -13.97 -10.40
CA ALA A 62 -18.97 -13.23 -10.90
C ALA A 62 -19.40 -11.85 -11.40
N LEU A 63 -18.49 -10.88 -11.33
CA LEU A 63 -18.62 -9.61 -12.05
C LEU A 63 -18.07 -9.82 -13.47
N VAL A 64 -18.96 -9.79 -14.46
CA VAL A 64 -18.64 -10.01 -15.88
C VAL A 64 -18.56 -8.66 -16.57
N LEU A 65 -17.39 -8.34 -17.11
CA LEU A 65 -17.13 -7.10 -17.85
C LEU A 65 -17.54 -7.24 -19.31
N ALA A 66 -17.85 -6.11 -19.96
CA ALA A 66 -17.94 -6.06 -21.42
C ALA A 66 -16.67 -6.64 -22.06
N GLY A 67 -16.84 -7.59 -22.98
CA GLY A 67 -15.73 -8.39 -23.51
C GLY A 67 -15.51 -9.74 -22.82
N GLY A 68 -16.37 -10.13 -21.85
CA GLY A 68 -16.45 -11.48 -21.29
C GLY A 68 -15.41 -11.81 -20.22
N THR A 69 -14.60 -10.84 -19.79
CA THR A 69 -13.68 -11.02 -18.66
C THR A 69 -14.49 -11.10 -17.37
N ALA A 70 -14.36 -12.20 -16.63
CA ALA A 70 -15.09 -12.42 -15.39
C ALA A 70 -14.15 -12.36 -14.18
N LEU A 71 -14.53 -11.58 -13.16
CA LEU A 71 -13.94 -11.60 -11.83
C LEU A 71 -14.83 -12.44 -10.90
N PRO A 72 -14.37 -13.61 -10.45
CA PRO A 72 -15.11 -14.43 -9.49
C PRO A 72 -15.34 -13.66 -8.19
N LEU A 73 -16.55 -13.75 -7.65
CA LEU A 73 -16.94 -13.11 -6.40
C LEU A 73 -17.41 -14.16 -5.39
N ARG A 74 -17.03 -13.98 -4.14
CA ARG A 74 -17.61 -14.67 -3.01
C ARG A 74 -18.70 -13.79 -2.39
N SER A 75 -19.91 -14.32 -2.29
CA SER A 75 -21.03 -13.63 -1.64
C SER A 75 -21.06 -13.97 -0.15
N VAL A 76 -21.06 -12.95 0.69
CA VAL A 76 -21.43 -13.06 2.10
C VAL A 76 -22.95 -12.87 2.19
N ARG A 77 -23.67 -13.96 1.94
CA ARG A 77 -25.14 -13.98 1.70
C ARG A 77 -25.99 -13.24 2.72
N ALA A 78 -25.56 -13.16 3.98
CA ALA A 78 -26.33 -12.49 5.03
C ALA A 78 -26.41 -10.96 4.85
N LEU A 79 -25.48 -10.37 4.09
CA LEU A 79 -25.37 -8.92 3.91
C LEU A 79 -25.36 -8.51 2.42
N GLU A 80 -25.53 -9.48 1.52
CA GLU A 80 -25.39 -9.28 0.06
C GLU A 80 -24.08 -8.58 -0.34
N LEU A 81 -23.04 -8.73 0.48
CA LEU A 81 -21.72 -8.19 0.20
C LEU A 81 -20.95 -9.15 -0.70
N HIS A 82 -20.28 -8.60 -1.70
CA HIS A 82 -19.46 -9.34 -2.63
C HIS A 82 -17.99 -8.99 -2.41
N ASP A 83 -17.19 -10.02 -2.11
CA ASP A 83 -15.74 -9.92 -2.08
C ASP A 83 -15.15 -10.59 -3.32
N PRO A 84 -14.01 -10.11 -3.86
CA PRO A 84 -13.33 -10.83 -4.91
C PRO A 84 -12.81 -12.18 -4.39
N GLU A 85 -13.16 -13.26 -5.06
CA GLU A 85 -12.58 -14.56 -4.79
C GLU A 85 -11.21 -14.62 -5.47
N LEU A 86 -10.15 -14.84 -4.69
CA LEU A 86 -8.74 -14.71 -5.12
C LEU A 86 -8.03 -16.05 -5.32
N THR A 87 -8.66 -17.16 -4.92
CA THR A 87 -8.09 -18.51 -5.08
C THR A 87 -8.60 -19.23 -6.33
N GLU A 88 -9.77 -18.85 -6.85
CA GLU A 88 -10.37 -19.49 -8.02
C GLU A 88 -9.66 -19.13 -9.34
N PRO A 89 -9.76 -19.97 -10.39
CA PRO A 89 -9.32 -19.61 -11.74
C PRO A 89 -9.97 -18.32 -12.23
N ARG A 90 -9.21 -17.51 -12.97
CA ARG A 90 -9.65 -16.22 -13.53
C ARG A 90 -8.95 -15.95 -14.85
N ALA A 91 -9.41 -14.95 -15.59
CA ALA A 91 -8.74 -14.50 -16.80
C ALA A 91 -7.30 -14.06 -16.49
N SER A 92 -6.34 -14.43 -17.35
CA SER A 92 -4.91 -14.13 -17.17
C SER A 92 -4.63 -12.63 -17.00
N VAL A 93 -5.42 -11.77 -17.65
CA VAL A 93 -5.32 -10.32 -17.50
C VAL A 93 -5.53 -9.86 -16.05
N LEU A 94 -6.32 -10.59 -15.25
CA LEU A 94 -6.61 -10.27 -13.85
C LEU A 94 -5.55 -10.80 -12.87
N GLU A 95 -4.50 -11.48 -13.35
CA GLU A 95 -3.35 -11.88 -12.53
C GLU A 95 -2.40 -10.70 -12.26
N HIS A 96 -2.43 -9.66 -13.11
CA HIS A 96 -1.54 -8.52 -13.02
C HIS A 96 -2.30 -7.18 -13.19
N PRO A 97 -2.19 -6.24 -12.24
CA PRO A 97 -3.01 -5.04 -12.25
C PRO A 97 -2.70 -4.09 -13.41
N VAL A 98 -1.44 -4.05 -13.87
CA VAL A 98 -1.05 -3.25 -15.04
C VAL A 98 -1.65 -3.84 -16.32
N SER A 99 -1.66 -5.16 -16.47
CA SER A 99 -2.31 -5.84 -17.60
C SER A 99 -3.82 -5.60 -17.60
N ALA A 100 -4.46 -5.73 -16.43
CA ALA A 100 -5.87 -5.41 -16.26
C ALA A 100 -6.17 -3.96 -16.65
N TRP A 101 -5.34 -3.01 -16.19
CA TRP A 101 -5.47 -1.60 -16.55
C TRP A 101 -5.33 -1.36 -18.05
N GLN A 102 -4.32 -1.95 -18.71
CA GLN A 102 -4.12 -1.78 -20.14
C GLN A 102 -5.32 -2.26 -20.97
N GLN A 103 -5.94 -3.37 -20.57
CA GLN A 103 -7.13 -3.87 -21.25
C GLN A 103 -8.35 -2.96 -21.00
N LEU A 104 -8.57 -2.53 -19.75
CA LEU A 104 -9.79 -1.81 -19.37
C LEU A 104 -9.73 -0.32 -19.70
N ALA A 105 -8.55 0.30 -19.66
CA ALA A 105 -8.38 1.71 -19.98
C ALA A 105 -8.62 2.04 -21.46
N ALA A 106 -8.61 1.03 -22.34
CA ALA A 106 -8.88 1.20 -23.76
C ALA A 106 -10.27 1.82 -24.02
N SER A 107 -11.27 1.50 -23.19
CA SER A 107 -12.64 2.03 -23.29
C SER A 107 -12.90 3.29 -22.45
N ILE A 108 -11.93 3.73 -21.63
CA ILE A 108 -12.12 4.85 -20.70
C ILE A 108 -11.49 6.12 -21.29
N ALA A 109 -12.28 7.18 -21.47
CA ALA A 109 -11.79 8.47 -21.94
C ALA A 109 -10.95 9.17 -20.85
N LEU A 110 -9.62 9.03 -20.91
CA LEU A 110 -8.66 9.67 -20.01
C LEU A 110 -7.48 10.23 -20.81
N PRO A 111 -6.91 11.39 -20.40
CA PRO A 111 -5.65 11.87 -20.94
C PRO A 111 -4.54 10.82 -20.82
N GLU A 112 -3.62 10.77 -21.79
CA GLU A 112 -2.52 9.80 -21.82
C GLU A 112 -1.67 9.84 -20.54
N GLY A 113 -1.29 11.05 -20.09
CA GLY A 113 -0.52 11.20 -18.85
C GLY A 113 -1.24 10.67 -17.60
N ALA A 114 -2.57 10.76 -17.54
CA ALA A 114 -3.34 10.15 -16.45
C ALA A 114 -3.33 8.61 -16.53
N ARG A 115 -3.41 8.05 -17.74
CA ARG A 115 -3.34 6.60 -17.95
C ARG A 115 -1.98 6.03 -17.56
N GLU A 116 -0.90 6.71 -17.94
CA GLU A 116 0.46 6.35 -17.56
C GLU A 116 0.69 6.46 -16.05
N ARG A 117 0.16 7.53 -15.44
CA ARG A 117 0.25 7.72 -13.99
C ARG A 117 -0.44 6.59 -13.23
N ILE A 118 -1.66 6.22 -13.62
CA ILE A 118 -2.38 5.10 -13.01
C ILE A 118 -1.60 3.79 -13.18
N ALA A 119 -1.08 3.52 -14.38
CA ALA A 119 -0.26 2.32 -14.61
C ALA A 119 0.98 2.28 -13.70
N THR A 120 1.59 3.44 -13.47
CA THR A 120 2.75 3.60 -12.60
C THR A 120 2.37 3.36 -11.13
N GLU A 121 1.27 3.94 -10.67
CA GLU A 121 0.77 3.76 -9.30
C GLU A 121 0.35 2.31 -9.02
N LEU A 122 -0.29 1.64 -9.97
CA LEU A 122 -0.64 0.22 -9.87
C LEU A 122 0.62 -0.66 -9.80
N ALA A 123 1.62 -0.40 -10.65
CA ALA A 123 2.89 -1.12 -10.63
C ALA A 123 3.63 -0.91 -9.30
N ASP A 124 3.64 0.33 -8.79
CA ASP A 124 4.26 0.72 -7.52
C ASP A 124 3.59 0.04 -6.31
N GLY A 125 2.26 -0.13 -6.35
CA GLY A 125 1.49 -0.76 -5.29
C GLY A 125 1.79 -2.25 -5.09
N VAL A 126 2.11 -3.00 -6.16
CA VAL A 126 2.34 -4.45 -6.10
C VAL A 126 3.46 -4.84 -5.13
N PRO A 127 4.71 -4.39 -5.28
CA PRO A 127 5.80 -4.81 -4.39
C PRO A 127 5.57 -4.39 -2.93
N ARG A 128 4.88 -3.27 -2.70
CA ARG A 128 4.57 -2.78 -1.34
C ARG A 128 3.51 -3.63 -0.66
N LEU A 129 2.43 -3.92 -1.36
CA LEU A 129 1.40 -4.83 -0.84
C LEU A 129 1.94 -6.26 -0.69
N ALA A 130 2.78 -6.73 -1.62
CA ALA A 130 3.41 -8.04 -1.52
C ALA A 130 4.25 -8.17 -0.26
N LEU A 131 5.07 -7.16 0.06
CA LEU A 131 5.85 -7.12 1.28
C LEU A 131 4.98 -7.05 2.53
N ALA A 132 3.93 -6.23 2.53
CA ALA A 132 2.96 -6.15 3.63
C ALA A 132 2.29 -7.51 3.92
N VAL A 133 1.82 -8.19 2.87
CA VAL A 133 1.21 -9.52 2.95
C VAL A 133 2.21 -10.56 3.44
N TRP A 134 3.44 -10.52 2.94
CA TRP A 134 4.51 -11.43 3.36
C TRP A 134 4.83 -11.26 4.84
N VAL A 135 5.04 -10.02 5.32
CA VAL A 135 5.28 -9.73 6.74
C VAL A 135 4.08 -10.16 7.59
N ALA A 136 2.86 -9.90 7.15
CA ALA A 136 1.66 -10.36 7.85
C ALA A 136 1.59 -11.88 7.97
N ALA A 137 1.95 -12.61 6.91
CA ALA A 137 2.01 -14.06 6.91
C ALA A 137 3.11 -14.59 7.83
N MET A 138 4.29 -13.98 7.83
CA MET A 138 5.38 -14.29 8.77
C MET A 138 4.91 -14.11 10.22
N ARG A 139 4.27 -12.98 10.54
CA ARG A 139 3.70 -12.71 11.86
C ARG A 139 2.70 -13.79 12.26
N GLN A 140 1.79 -14.16 11.35
CA GLN A 140 0.78 -15.18 11.63
C GLN A 140 1.37 -16.56 11.86
N ARG A 141 2.35 -16.97 11.05
CA ARG A 141 3.00 -18.29 11.17
C ARG A 141 3.85 -18.41 12.43
N HIS A 142 4.47 -17.30 12.85
CA HIS A 142 5.43 -17.26 13.95
C HIS A 142 4.90 -16.46 15.15
N ARG A 143 3.57 -16.41 15.36
CA ARG A 143 2.94 -15.66 16.46
C ARG A 143 3.57 -15.96 17.82
N GLY A 144 3.93 -17.22 18.10
CA GLY A 144 4.56 -17.61 19.38
C GLY A 144 6.03 -17.18 19.54
N LEU A 145 6.70 -16.76 18.47
CA LEU A 145 8.09 -16.30 18.48
C LEU A 145 8.21 -14.76 18.34
N ILE A 146 7.23 -14.14 17.69
CA ILE A 146 7.28 -12.72 17.30
C ILE A 146 6.30 -11.86 18.11
N MET A 147 5.15 -12.40 18.54
CA MET A 147 4.12 -11.63 19.21
C MET A 147 4.18 -11.83 20.73
N ARG A 148 4.36 -10.74 21.47
CA ARG A 148 4.15 -10.74 22.92
C ARG A 148 2.64 -10.70 23.22
N PRO A 149 2.16 -11.35 24.30
CA PRO A 149 0.76 -11.23 24.73
C PRO A 149 0.41 -9.77 25.05
N TYR A 150 -0.88 -9.44 24.89
CA TYR A 150 -1.37 -8.09 25.15
C TYR A 150 -1.22 -7.71 26.65
N PRO A 151 -0.83 -6.46 27.00
CA PRO A 151 -0.55 -5.32 26.12
C PRO A 151 0.72 -5.52 25.30
N SER A 152 0.54 -5.55 23.97
CA SER A 152 1.64 -5.60 23.00
C SER A 152 2.00 -4.16 22.68
N PRO A 153 3.28 -3.80 22.55
CA PRO A 153 3.69 -2.46 22.13
C PRO A 153 3.28 -2.11 20.68
N LEU A 154 2.54 -2.99 20.00
CA LEU A 154 2.05 -2.81 18.64
C LEU A 154 0.72 -2.08 18.66
N ASP A 155 0.64 -0.99 17.91
CA ASP A 155 -0.61 -0.30 17.66
C ASP A 155 -1.53 -1.21 16.84
N GLY A 156 -2.84 -1.17 17.10
CA GLY A 156 -3.83 -1.85 16.27
C GLY A 156 -3.75 -1.39 14.81
N GLU A 157 -3.30 -0.16 14.56
CA GLU A 157 -3.07 0.40 13.23
C GLU A 157 -1.97 -0.36 12.46
N ASP A 158 -0.93 -0.86 13.12
CA ASP A 158 0.16 -1.63 12.48
C ASP A 158 -0.30 -3.01 11.95
N LEU A 159 -1.51 -3.43 12.35
CA LEU A 159 -2.13 -4.67 11.88
C LEU A 159 -2.92 -4.46 10.58
N VAL A 160 -3.08 -3.22 10.10
CA VAL A 160 -3.76 -2.91 8.84
C VAL A 160 -2.85 -3.20 7.63
N VAL A 161 -3.00 -4.39 7.06
CA VAL A 161 -2.11 -4.89 6.00
C VAL A 161 -2.46 -4.34 4.62
N VAL A 162 -3.73 -4.38 4.23
CA VAL A 162 -4.14 -4.17 2.82
C VAL A 162 -4.56 -2.74 2.50
N GLY A 163 -4.57 -1.84 3.49
CA GLY A 163 -5.04 -0.46 3.35
C GLY A 163 -6.53 -0.36 3.01
N HIS A 164 -6.93 0.76 2.40
CA HIS A 164 -8.32 1.03 2.04
C HIS A 164 -8.92 -0.10 1.18
N PRO A 165 -10.05 -0.70 1.59
CA PRO A 165 -10.58 -1.91 0.94
C PRO A 165 -11.06 -1.67 -0.49
N TRP A 166 -11.43 -0.45 -0.83
CA TRP A 166 -11.99 -0.09 -2.14
C TRP A 166 -11.01 0.57 -3.11
N HIS A 167 -9.82 0.98 -2.65
CA HIS A 167 -8.89 1.72 -3.50
C HIS A 167 -7.83 0.76 -4.07
N PRO A 168 -7.69 0.60 -5.39
CA PRO A 168 -6.72 -0.33 -5.97
C PRO A 168 -5.28 0.07 -5.66
N MET A 169 -5.01 1.37 -5.54
CA MET A 169 -3.67 1.92 -5.31
C MET A 169 -3.44 2.28 -3.82
N ALA A 170 -4.13 1.61 -2.89
CA ALA A 170 -4.08 1.91 -1.44
C ALA A 170 -2.70 1.77 -0.79
N LYS A 171 -1.74 1.13 -1.48
CA LYS A 171 -0.36 0.93 -0.99
C LYS A 171 0.69 1.62 -1.85
N THR A 172 0.26 2.44 -2.80
CA THR A 172 1.16 3.24 -3.62
C THR A 172 1.87 4.28 -2.77
N ARG A 173 3.18 4.42 -2.96
CA ARG A 173 4.01 5.42 -2.28
C ARG A 173 5.05 5.95 -3.25
N LEU A 174 4.58 6.62 -4.30
CA LEU A 174 5.45 7.24 -5.28
C LEU A 174 6.37 8.25 -4.61
N GLY A 175 7.61 8.29 -5.08
CA GLY A 175 8.66 9.13 -4.49
C GLY A 175 9.35 8.52 -3.26
N LEU A 176 8.83 7.45 -2.65
CA LEU A 176 9.51 6.70 -1.59
C LEU A 176 10.23 5.47 -2.17
N GLY A 177 11.55 5.42 -1.98
CA GLY A 177 12.36 4.27 -2.36
C GLY A 177 12.13 3.05 -1.47
N TRP A 178 12.71 1.92 -1.85
CA TRP A 178 12.52 0.65 -1.13
C TRP A 178 12.99 0.69 0.34
N ALA A 179 14.16 1.27 0.58
CA ALA A 179 14.71 1.43 1.93
C ALA A 179 13.85 2.36 2.80
N GLU A 180 13.27 3.40 2.22
CA GLU A 180 12.38 4.30 2.92
C GLU A 180 11.03 3.64 3.22
N ASN A 181 10.52 2.83 2.30
CA ASN A 181 9.32 2.03 2.53
C ASN A 181 9.54 1.05 3.70
N LEU A 182 10.66 0.32 3.72
CA LEU A 182 11.01 -0.56 4.85
C LEU A 182 11.11 0.20 6.18
N ARG A 183 11.64 1.43 6.16
CA ARG A 183 11.83 2.23 7.36
C ARG A 183 10.54 2.84 7.89
N HIS A 184 9.63 3.26 7.02
CA HIS A 184 8.52 4.14 7.38
C HIS A 184 7.13 3.53 7.15
N ALA A 185 7.01 2.35 6.54
CA ALA A 185 5.71 1.74 6.32
C ALA A 185 5.12 1.17 7.61
N PRO A 186 3.95 1.66 8.10
CA PRO A 186 3.36 1.21 9.35
C PRO A 186 3.06 -0.30 9.37
N GLU A 187 2.61 -0.86 8.26
CA GLU A 187 2.36 -2.30 8.12
C GLU A 187 3.62 -3.18 8.24
N LEU A 188 4.80 -2.57 8.22
CA LEU A 188 6.11 -3.19 8.43
C LEU A 188 6.68 -2.84 9.82
N PHE A 189 5.89 -2.21 10.69
CA PHE A 189 6.32 -1.59 11.95
C PHE A 189 7.39 -0.52 11.74
N GLY A 190 7.29 0.18 10.60
CA GLY A 190 8.16 1.28 10.28
C GLY A 190 8.03 2.38 11.33
N VAL A 191 9.16 2.96 11.71
CA VAL A 191 9.21 4.09 12.62
C VAL A 191 9.32 5.36 11.77
N ALA A 192 8.55 6.38 12.13
CA ALA A 192 8.56 7.69 11.51
C ALA A 192 9.42 8.66 12.34
N PRO A 193 10.75 8.69 12.16
CA PRO A 193 11.59 9.62 12.90
C PRO A 193 11.24 11.05 12.53
N ILE A 194 10.99 11.85 13.57
CA ILE A 194 10.75 13.28 13.47
C ILE A 194 12.08 14.01 13.72
N ALA A 195 12.34 15.04 12.92
CA ALA A 195 13.35 16.05 13.18
C ALA A 195 12.64 17.35 13.57
N ALA A 196 13.35 18.23 14.27
CA ALA A 196 12.91 19.60 14.51
C ALA A 196 13.68 20.53 13.58
N ILE A 197 12.98 21.46 12.93
CA ILE A 197 13.60 22.56 12.18
C ILE A 197 13.14 23.89 12.76
N GLU A 198 13.97 24.92 12.62
CA GLU A 198 13.63 26.29 12.98
C GLU A 198 13.38 27.11 11.73
N LEU A 199 12.30 27.88 11.75
CA LEU A 199 11.91 28.79 10.68
C LEU A 199 11.68 30.19 11.25
N PRO A 200 11.97 31.27 10.50
CA PRO A 200 11.62 32.62 10.91
C PRO A 200 10.13 32.72 11.21
N SER A 201 9.76 33.38 12.31
CA SER A 201 8.35 33.50 12.71
C SER A 201 7.49 34.24 11.68
N ALA A 202 8.11 35.08 10.85
CA ALA A 202 7.44 35.78 9.75
C ALA A 202 6.96 34.84 8.64
N ASP A 203 7.57 33.65 8.51
CA ASP A 203 7.27 32.66 7.46
C ASP A 203 6.30 31.57 7.95
N VAL A 204 5.91 31.61 9.23
CA VAL A 204 5.09 30.57 9.87
C VAL A 204 3.77 31.15 10.36
N HIS A 205 2.67 30.55 9.91
CA HIS A 205 1.36 30.82 10.47
C HIS A 205 1.00 29.76 11.53
N VAL A 206 0.71 30.19 12.75
CA VAL A 206 0.37 29.32 13.88
C VAL A 206 -1.10 29.50 14.26
N HIS A 207 -1.80 28.38 14.43
CA HIS A 207 -3.17 28.36 14.96
C HIS A 207 -3.20 27.71 16.35
N GLY A 208 -3.97 28.31 17.28
CA GLY A 208 -4.15 27.79 18.63
C GLY A 208 -2.86 27.80 19.46
N ASP A 209 -2.70 26.79 20.30
CA ASP A 209 -1.61 26.60 21.26
C ASP A 209 -0.50 25.65 20.75
N ALA A 210 -0.42 25.42 19.44
CA ALA A 210 0.44 24.41 18.84
C ALA A 210 1.92 24.50 19.29
N ILE A 211 2.48 25.71 19.42
CA ILE A 211 3.88 25.90 19.86
C ILE A 211 4.06 25.57 21.34
N GLU A 212 3.06 25.86 22.17
CA GLU A 212 3.09 25.52 23.59
C GLU A 212 3.00 24.00 23.77
N LEU A 213 2.14 23.32 23.00
CA LEU A 213 2.02 21.86 23.00
C LEU A 213 3.29 21.15 22.52
N LEU A 214 4.02 21.75 21.57
CA LEU A 214 5.25 21.17 21.03
C LEU A 214 6.49 21.44 21.88
N ARG A 215 6.51 22.52 22.68
CA ARG A 215 7.67 22.95 23.47
C ARG A 215 8.25 21.86 24.41
N PRO A 216 7.44 21.05 25.12
CA PRO A 216 7.98 19.96 25.96
C PRO A 216 8.78 18.92 25.18
N TRP A 217 8.47 18.74 23.89
CA TRP A 217 9.06 17.71 23.03
C TRP A 217 10.23 18.24 22.20
N LEU A 218 10.09 19.47 21.69
CA LEU A 218 11.05 20.06 20.75
C LEU A 218 12.00 21.05 21.42
N GLY A 219 11.72 21.49 22.64
CA GLY A 219 12.45 22.56 23.33
C GLY A 219 12.05 23.96 22.86
N ALA A 220 12.70 24.97 23.43
CA ALA A 220 12.49 26.37 23.04
C ALA A 220 13.21 26.71 21.72
N PRO A 221 12.58 27.49 20.81
CA PRO A 221 13.23 27.96 19.60
C PRO A 221 14.21 29.11 19.89
N ALA A 222 15.06 29.45 18.92
CA ALA A 222 15.81 30.71 18.92
C ALA A 222 14.85 31.94 18.91
N PRO A 223 15.32 33.12 19.34
CA PRO A 223 14.54 34.37 19.23
C PRO A 223 14.04 34.58 17.79
N GLU A 224 12.81 35.06 17.66
CA GLU A 224 12.14 35.31 16.37
C GLU A 224 11.96 34.06 15.48
N HIS A 225 12.18 32.86 16.01
CA HIS A 225 11.97 31.60 15.28
C HIS A 225 10.85 30.76 15.89
N VAL A 226 10.30 29.88 15.05
CA VAL A 226 9.39 28.82 15.46
C VAL A 226 10.06 27.48 15.17
N ARG A 227 10.01 26.56 16.14
CA ARG A 227 10.52 25.20 15.99
C ARG A 227 9.38 24.24 15.69
N ILE A 228 9.41 23.61 14.52
CA ILE A 228 8.35 22.70 14.05
C ILE A 228 8.86 21.27 13.83
N PRO A 229 8.03 20.25 14.05
CA PRO A 229 8.37 18.87 13.73
C PRO A 229 8.24 18.64 12.23
N VAL A 230 9.21 17.95 11.64
CA VAL A 230 9.20 17.52 10.24
C VAL A 230 9.60 16.06 10.17
N HIS A 231 8.89 15.28 9.35
CA HIS A 231 9.28 13.91 9.07
C HIS A 231 10.66 13.88 8.40
N ARG A 232 11.60 13.05 8.86
CA ARG A 232 12.98 13.08 8.31
C ARG A 232 13.04 12.79 6.80
N ALA A 233 12.14 11.97 6.27
CA ALA A 233 12.09 11.74 4.83
C ALA A 233 11.68 13.01 4.06
N GLN A 234 10.85 13.87 4.64
CA GLN A 234 10.53 15.18 4.06
C GLN A 234 11.73 16.11 4.15
N LEU A 235 12.41 16.16 5.30
CA LEU A 235 13.60 16.98 5.48
C LEU A 235 14.69 16.66 4.46
N ALA A 236 14.95 15.37 4.21
CA ALA A 236 15.94 14.91 3.23
C ALA A 236 15.60 15.23 1.76
N ARG A 237 14.37 15.69 1.48
CA ARG A 237 13.93 16.13 0.13
C ARG A 237 13.88 17.64 0.00
N LEU A 238 13.79 18.36 1.12
CA LEU A 238 13.74 19.82 1.17
C LEU A 238 15.14 20.47 1.24
N LEU A 239 16.15 19.70 1.64
CA LEU A 239 17.57 20.08 1.69
C LEU A 239 18.34 19.41 0.55
#